data_AF-V9LIQ0-F1
#
_entry.id   AF-V9LIQ0-F1
#
_cell.length_a   1.000
_cell.length_b   1.000
_cell.length_c   1.000
_cell.angle_alpha   90.00
_cell.angle_beta   90.00
_cell.angle_gamma   90.00
#
_symmetry.space_group_name_H-M   'P 1'
#
loop_
_entity.id
_entity.type
_entity.pdbx_description
1 polymer ?
#
loop_
_entity_poly.entity_id
_entity_poly.type
_entity_poly.pdbx_seq_one_letter_code
_entity_poly.pdbx_strand_id
1 'polypeptide(L)'
;AVGPKSTKSVRSMPLGEQLMDDSTVLYCFIENKNKIDNSNDIIDINPLEMSGKIVKQGYLMKQGHTRKNWKVRKFVLRAEPAYLHYYDPCKEKEDHAAGGFALRGCLVSAVEDNGIAPGIKGKVQGNLFKIITIHDVHYYIQTGSPAERS
;
A
#
# COMPACT_ATOMS: atom_id res chain seq x y z
N ALA A 1 11.28 -18.25 68.42
CA ALA A 1 12.19 -19.11 67.64
C ALA A 1 12.46 -18.43 66.30
N VAL A 2 13.73 -18.40 65.86
CA VAL A 2 14.24 -17.68 64.68
C VAL A 2 14.50 -18.66 63.53
N GLY A 3 13.92 -18.36 62.35
CA GLY A 3 14.46 -18.58 60.97
C GLY A 3 14.57 -20.00 60.39
N PRO A 4 14.95 -20.16 59.09
CA PRO A 4 15.01 -19.17 58.00
C PRO A 4 14.39 -19.64 56.65
N LYS A 5 14.46 -18.75 55.65
CA LYS A 5 13.95 -18.86 54.26
C LYS A 5 14.78 -19.86 53.41
N SER A 6 14.16 -20.53 52.43
CA SER A 6 14.85 -21.37 51.42
C SER A 6 14.43 -21.07 49.98
N THR A 7 15.41 -21.13 49.09
CA THR A 7 15.51 -20.55 47.74
C THR A 7 15.34 -21.58 46.62
N LYS A 8 14.76 -21.12 45.49
CA LYS A 8 14.89 -21.58 44.08
C LYS A 8 14.95 -23.09 43.77
N SER A 9 13.99 -23.54 42.95
CA SER A 9 14.09 -24.78 42.16
C SER A 9 14.14 -24.43 40.67
N VAL A 10 15.28 -24.69 40.04
CA VAL A 10 15.46 -24.77 38.59
C VAL A 10 15.04 -26.17 38.17
N ARG A 11 14.09 -26.29 37.25
CA ARG A 11 13.82 -27.54 36.53
C ARG A 11 14.23 -27.37 35.08
N SER A 12 15.19 -28.17 34.68
CA SER A 12 15.66 -28.36 33.30
C SER A 12 14.92 -29.53 32.63
N MET A 13 14.70 -29.39 31.31
CA MET A 13 14.36 -30.42 30.29
C MET A 13 12.88 -30.84 30.16
N PRO A 14 12.40 -31.32 28.98
CA PRO A 14 13.08 -31.54 27.70
C PRO A 14 12.38 -30.96 26.43
N LEU A 15 13.14 -31.07 25.34
CA LEU A 15 12.84 -30.94 23.93
C LEU A 15 11.54 -31.65 23.49
N GLY A 16 10.74 -30.96 22.67
CA GLY A 16 9.76 -31.59 21.78
C GLY A 16 8.31 -31.44 22.20
N GLU A 17 7.73 -30.29 21.86
CA GLU A 17 6.36 -30.23 21.36
C GLU A 17 6.23 -28.94 20.56
N GLN A 18 6.44 -29.08 19.25
CA GLN A 18 6.18 -28.08 18.24
C GLN A 18 4.66 -27.89 18.15
N LEU A 19 4.12 -27.07 19.05
CA LEU A 19 2.80 -26.48 18.87
C LEU A 19 3.02 -25.11 18.22
N MET A 20 2.81 -25.03 16.91
CA MET A 20 2.67 -23.76 16.21
C MET A 20 1.36 -23.14 16.69
N ASP A 21 1.42 -22.39 17.79
CA ASP A 21 0.34 -21.52 18.22
C ASP A 21 0.43 -20.22 17.41
N ASP A 22 -0.67 -19.83 16.78
CA ASP A 22 -0.86 -18.74 15.81
C ASP A 22 -0.63 -17.32 16.39
N SER A 23 0.16 -17.23 17.46
CA SER A 23 0.43 -16.03 18.24
C SER A 23 1.75 -15.34 17.88
N THR A 24 2.59 -15.93 17.00
CA THR A 24 3.93 -15.39 16.67
C THR A 24 3.90 -14.27 15.60
N VAL A 25 2.79 -14.08 14.89
CA VAL A 25 2.76 -13.22 13.68
C VAL A 25 2.55 -11.72 13.98
N LEU A 26 2.14 -11.32 15.18
CA LEU A 26 1.76 -9.92 15.46
C LEU A 26 2.73 -9.12 16.35
N TYR A 27 3.84 -9.71 16.81
CA TYR A 27 4.85 -9.00 17.62
C TYR A 27 6.19 -8.78 16.91
N CYS A 28 6.20 -8.69 15.57
CA CYS A 28 7.35 -8.08 14.89
C CYS A 28 7.27 -6.57 15.06
N PHE A 29 7.78 -6.10 16.21
CA PHE A 29 8.36 -4.78 16.46
C PHE A 29 8.16 -3.76 15.34
N ILE A 30 7.01 -3.08 15.35
CA ILE A 30 6.87 -1.79 14.68
C ILE A 30 7.63 -0.78 15.53
N GLU A 31 8.96 -0.84 15.47
CA GLU A 31 9.81 0.28 15.88
C GLU A 31 9.73 1.32 14.76
N ASN A 32 8.92 2.35 14.98
CA ASN A 32 8.86 3.52 14.13
C ASN A 32 10.20 4.29 14.21
N LYS A 33 11.19 3.89 13.40
CA LYS A 33 12.40 4.67 13.19
C LYS A 33 12.09 5.75 12.16
N ASN A 34 11.61 6.88 12.65
CA ASN A 34 11.69 8.15 11.94
C ASN A 34 13.18 8.50 11.75
N LYS A 35 13.83 7.90 10.76
CA LYS A 35 15.15 8.28 10.31
C LYS A 35 15.01 9.00 8.98
N ILE A 36 15.02 10.33 9.08
CA ILE A 36 15.28 11.22 7.95
C ILE A 36 16.70 10.90 7.47
N ASP A 37 16.82 10.33 6.27
CA ASP A 37 18.06 10.38 5.49
C ASP A 37 17.73 10.32 4.00
N ASN A 38 18.26 11.30 3.26
CA ASN A 38 18.15 11.45 1.82
C ASN A 38 18.90 10.30 1.10
N SER A 39 18.19 9.30 0.56
CA SER A 39 18.58 8.60 -0.68
C SER A 39 17.53 7.57 -1.12
N ASN A 40 17.00 7.77 -2.33
CA ASN A 40 16.29 6.80 -3.18
C ASN A 40 15.11 6.02 -2.55
N ASP A 41 13.96 6.70 -2.40
CA ASP A 41 12.58 6.21 -2.50
C ASP A 41 12.31 4.70 -2.25
N ILE A 42 12.79 4.15 -1.14
CA ILE A 42 12.20 2.94 -0.56
C ILE A 42 11.08 3.43 0.34
N ILE A 43 9.87 3.46 -0.19
CA ILE A 43 8.67 3.58 0.63
C ILE A 43 8.63 2.29 1.45
N ASP A 44 8.91 2.39 2.74
CA ASP A 44 8.79 1.25 3.66
C ASP A 44 7.29 1.04 3.90
N ILE A 45 6.67 0.20 3.05
CA ILE A 45 5.23 -0.02 3.05
C ILE A 45 4.90 -0.94 4.23
N ASN A 46 4.03 -0.48 5.11
CA ASN A 46 3.59 -1.25 6.26
C ASN A 46 3.01 -2.61 5.78
N PRO A 47 3.51 -3.76 6.27
CA PRO A 47 3.00 -5.08 5.88
C PRO A 47 1.49 -5.23 6.09
N LEU A 48 0.95 -4.51 7.07
CA LEU A 48 -0.49 -4.47 7.34
C LEU A 48 -1.28 -3.85 6.19
N GLU A 49 -0.74 -2.86 5.48
CA GLU A 49 -1.41 -2.25 4.31
C GLU A 49 -1.44 -3.23 3.12
N MET A 50 -0.45 -4.12 3.05
CA MET A 50 -0.29 -5.13 2.01
C MET A 50 -1.12 -6.41 2.22
N SER A 51 -1.62 -6.65 3.44
CA SER A 51 -2.29 -7.91 3.80
C SER A 51 -3.70 -8.05 3.21
N GLY A 52 -4.28 -6.98 2.68
CA GLY A 52 -5.66 -6.99 2.20
C GLY A 52 -5.89 -7.90 1.00
N LYS A 53 -7.08 -8.48 0.91
CA LYS A 53 -7.52 -9.34 -0.18
C LYS A 53 -7.60 -8.56 -1.49
N ILE A 54 -6.97 -9.07 -2.55
CA ILE A 54 -7.03 -8.45 -3.87
C ILE A 54 -8.45 -8.59 -4.45
N VAL A 55 -9.08 -7.45 -4.77
CA VAL A 55 -10.42 -7.38 -5.37
C VAL A 55 -10.34 -7.19 -6.88
N LYS A 56 -9.44 -6.32 -7.34
CA LYS A 56 -9.22 -6.03 -8.77
C LYS A 56 -7.75 -5.68 -8.99
N GLN A 57 -7.24 -6.06 -10.15
CA GLN A 57 -5.90 -5.66 -10.59
C GLN A 57 -5.91 -5.43 -12.09
N GLY A 58 -5.02 -4.56 -12.57
CA GLY A 58 -4.93 -4.25 -13.98
C GLY A 58 -3.84 -3.21 -14.27
N TYR A 59 -3.55 -3.01 -15.55
CA TYR A 59 -2.58 -2.02 -16.00
C TYR A 59 -3.33 -0.77 -16.46
N LEU A 60 -3.07 0.35 -15.79
CA LEU A 60 -3.72 1.63 -16.09
C LEU A 60 -2.65 2.71 -16.31
N MET A 61 -3.06 3.81 -16.93
CA MET A 61 -2.21 4.98 -17.15
C MET A 61 -2.35 5.95 -15.99
N LYS A 62 -1.29 6.14 -15.22
CA LYS A 62 -1.25 7.07 -14.08
C LYS A 62 -0.53 8.35 -14.46
N GLN A 63 -1.11 9.50 -14.11
CA GLN A 63 -0.40 10.78 -14.19
C GLN A 63 0.64 10.90 -13.07
N GLY A 64 1.85 11.37 -13.42
CA GLY A 64 2.89 11.73 -12.47
C GLY A 64 2.50 12.94 -11.61
N HIS A 65 2.96 12.95 -10.36
CA HIS A 65 2.59 14.00 -9.39
C HIS A 65 3.29 15.33 -9.72
N THR A 66 4.63 15.35 -9.74
CA THR A 66 5.44 16.54 -10.03
C THR A 66 5.50 16.85 -11.53
N ARG A 67 5.98 15.89 -12.32
CA ARG A 67 5.97 15.98 -13.78
C ARG A 67 4.73 15.25 -14.28
N LYS A 68 3.82 15.97 -14.95
CA LYS A 68 2.51 15.48 -15.42
C LYS A 68 2.60 14.53 -16.62
N ASN A 69 3.56 13.61 -16.60
CA ASN A 69 3.74 12.57 -17.59
C ASN A 69 2.84 11.38 -17.25
N TRP A 70 2.31 10.73 -18.27
CA TRP A 70 1.53 9.50 -18.12
C TRP A 70 2.46 8.29 -18.13
N LYS A 71 2.27 7.37 -17.18
CA LYS A 71 3.04 6.13 -17.08
C LYS A 71 2.10 4.95 -16.87
N VAL A 72 2.41 3.83 -17.54
CA VAL A 72 1.77 2.54 -17.25
C VAL A 72 2.13 2.15 -15.81
N ARG A 73 1.14 1.78 -15.01
CA ARG A 73 1.33 1.20 -13.69
C ARG A 73 0.40 0.01 -13.53
N LYS A 74 0.88 -1.07 -12.90
CA LYS A 74 0.00 -2.15 -12.44
C LYS A 74 -0.66 -1.68 -11.16
N PHE A 75 -1.98 -1.51 -11.16
CA PHE A 75 -2.77 -1.18 -9.98
C PHE A 75 -3.30 -2.47 -9.34
N VAL A 76 -3.28 -2.52 -8.01
CA VAL A 76 -3.83 -3.60 -7.20
C VAL A 76 -4.74 -3.01 -6.14
N LEU A 77 -6.04 -3.23 -6.31
CA LEU A 77 -7.08 -2.84 -5.36
C LEU A 77 -7.24 -3.95 -4.33
N ARG A 78 -7.07 -3.62 -3.06
CA ARG A 78 -7.24 -4.53 -1.92
C ARG A 78 -8.43 -4.11 -1.06
N ALA A 79 -9.10 -5.09 -0.48
CA ALA A 79 -10.11 -4.91 0.56
C ALA A 79 -9.63 -5.56 1.87
N GLU A 80 -10.01 -4.94 2.99
CA GLU A 80 -9.74 -5.46 4.33
C GLU A 80 -8.24 -5.76 4.62
N PRO A 81 -7.37 -4.72 4.75
CA PRO A 81 -7.70 -3.30 4.71
C PRO A 81 -7.84 -2.72 3.29
N ALA A 82 -8.67 -1.67 3.17
CA ALA A 82 -8.98 -1.04 1.89
C ALA A 82 -7.86 -0.12 1.42
N TYR A 83 -7.03 -0.61 0.49
CA TYR A 83 -5.87 0.08 -0.04
C TYR A 83 -5.76 -0.08 -1.56
N LEU A 84 -5.20 0.94 -2.22
CA LEU A 84 -4.82 0.87 -3.62
C LEU A 84 -3.31 1.02 -3.76
N HIS A 85 -2.66 -0.03 -4.22
CA HIS A 85 -1.22 -0.04 -4.52
C HIS A 85 -0.99 0.06 -6.02
N TYR A 86 0.14 0.64 -6.42
CA TYR A 86 0.57 0.64 -7.80
C TYR A 86 2.06 0.33 -7.95
N TYR A 87 2.39 -0.43 -8.98
CA TYR A 87 3.73 -0.97 -9.21
C TYR A 87 4.30 -0.47 -10.52
N ASP A 88 5.63 -0.43 -10.60
CA ASP A 88 6.34 -0.24 -11.86
C ASP A 88 6.41 -1.57 -12.62
N PRO A 89 5.71 -1.73 -13.75
CA PRO A 89 5.76 -2.98 -14.50
C PRO A 89 7.16 -3.27 -15.07
N CYS A 90 8.03 -2.25 -15.15
CA CYS A 90 9.39 -2.40 -15.64
C CYS A 90 10.40 -2.76 -14.54
N LYS A 91 9.99 -2.83 -13.26
CA LYS A 91 10.87 -3.27 -12.18
C LYS A 91 10.76 -4.78 -12.00
N GLU A 92 11.92 -5.46 -11.97
CA GLU A 92 11.99 -6.92 -11.83
C GLU A 92 11.45 -7.43 -10.49
N LYS A 93 11.57 -6.64 -9.42
CA LYS A 93 11.02 -6.97 -8.11
C LYS A 93 9.59 -6.46 -7.99
N GLU A 94 8.63 -7.35 -8.21
CA GLU A 94 7.20 -7.05 -8.07
C GLU A 94 6.79 -6.71 -6.63
N ASP A 95 7.60 -7.10 -5.64
CA ASP A 95 7.28 -6.96 -4.22
C ASP A 95 7.31 -5.49 -3.73
N HIS A 96 7.99 -4.59 -4.45
CA HIS A 96 8.08 -3.19 -4.07
C HIS A 96 7.09 -2.34 -4.85
N ALA A 97 5.98 -1.94 -4.20
CA ALA A 97 5.07 -0.98 -4.82
C ALA A 97 5.78 0.35 -5.08
N ALA A 98 5.52 0.95 -6.23
CA ALA A 98 5.97 2.30 -6.55
C ALA A 98 5.20 3.36 -5.74
N GLY A 99 4.15 2.95 -5.05
CA GLY A 99 3.41 3.72 -4.05
C GLY A 99 2.03 3.13 -3.83
N GLY A 100 1.27 3.75 -2.96
CA GLY A 100 -0.10 3.37 -2.66
C GLY A 100 -0.76 4.39 -1.75
N PHE A 101 -2.05 4.21 -1.51
CA PHE A 101 -2.80 5.02 -0.56
C PHE A 101 -4.02 4.26 -0.02
N ALA A 102 -4.39 4.58 1.22
CA ALA A 102 -5.61 4.08 1.84
C ALA A 102 -6.85 4.62 1.10
N LEU A 103 -7.83 3.76 0.87
CA LEU A 103 -9.07 4.15 0.18
C LEU A 103 -10.09 4.79 1.13
N ARG A 104 -9.96 4.54 2.43
CA ARG A 104 -10.83 5.16 3.44
C ARG A 104 -10.68 6.67 3.40
N GLY A 105 -11.78 7.37 3.19
CA GLY A 105 -11.81 8.83 3.08
C GLY A 105 -11.34 9.38 1.73
N CYS A 106 -11.02 8.52 0.75
CA CYS A 106 -10.79 8.97 -0.61
C CYS A 106 -12.13 9.27 -1.31
N LEU A 107 -12.14 10.31 -2.15
CA LEU A 107 -13.23 10.61 -3.07
C LEU A 107 -12.83 10.15 -4.48
N VAL A 108 -13.67 9.32 -5.10
CA VAL A 108 -13.49 8.84 -6.48
C VAL A 108 -14.51 9.51 -7.38
N SER A 109 -14.11 10.00 -8.54
CA SER A 109 -15.03 10.62 -9.50
C SER A 109 -14.57 10.38 -10.93
N ALA A 110 -15.50 10.08 -11.83
CA ALA A 110 -15.23 10.11 -13.26
C ALA A 110 -14.89 11.54 -13.71
N VAL A 111 -14.00 11.68 -14.68
CA VAL A 111 -13.70 12.96 -15.33
C VAL A 111 -14.32 12.89 -16.72
N GLU A 112 -15.33 13.73 -16.95
CA GLU A 112 -16.04 13.76 -18.22
C GLU A 112 -15.18 14.36 -19.34
N ASP A 113 -15.34 13.82 -20.54
CA ASP A 113 -14.50 14.12 -21.71
C ASP A 113 -14.65 15.57 -22.22
N ASN A 114 -15.66 16.30 -21.71
CA ASN A 114 -16.00 17.67 -22.11
C ASN A 114 -15.25 18.76 -21.32
N GLY A 115 -14.40 18.39 -20.36
CA GLY A 115 -13.59 19.32 -19.59
C GLY A 115 -12.20 18.76 -19.36
N ILE A 116 -11.23 19.23 -20.15
CA ILE A 116 -9.81 19.03 -19.83
C ILE A 116 -9.62 19.52 -18.40
N ALA A 117 -9.32 18.62 -17.45
CA ALA A 117 -9.03 19.05 -16.09
C ALA A 117 -7.88 20.07 -16.15
N PRO A 118 -7.99 21.22 -15.46
CA PRO A 118 -7.01 22.28 -15.57
C PRO A 118 -5.60 21.74 -15.27
N GLY A 119 -4.72 21.79 -16.28
CA GLY A 119 -3.34 21.31 -16.17
C GLY A 119 -3.04 19.93 -16.78
N ILE A 120 -4.00 19.22 -17.38
CA ILE A 120 -3.70 18.04 -18.21
C ILE A 120 -3.29 18.50 -19.62
N LYS A 121 -1.97 18.63 -19.84
CA LYS A 121 -1.41 18.89 -21.18
C LYS A 121 -1.23 17.56 -21.93
N GLY A 122 -1.82 17.42 -23.12
CA GLY A 122 -1.54 16.33 -24.06
C GLY A 122 -2.78 15.63 -24.66
N LYS A 123 -2.54 14.64 -25.52
CA LYS A 123 -3.53 13.84 -26.28
C LYS A 123 -4.25 12.78 -25.43
N VAL A 124 -4.47 13.04 -24.15
CA VAL A 124 -5.16 12.09 -23.26
C VAL A 124 -6.65 12.36 -23.36
N GLN A 125 -7.28 11.67 -24.30
CA GLN A 125 -8.70 11.82 -24.64
C GLN A 125 -9.50 10.74 -23.93
N GLY A 126 -10.17 11.15 -22.86
CA GLY A 126 -11.24 10.41 -22.20
C GLY A 126 -10.87 9.12 -21.47
N ASN A 127 -11.89 8.54 -20.82
CA ASN A 127 -11.77 7.40 -19.90
C ASN A 127 -10.91 7.68 -18.66
N LEU A 128 -10.94 8.93 -18.19
CA LEU A 128 -10.27 9.31 -16.95
C LEU A 128 -11.21 9.20 -15.75
N PHE A 129 -10.62 8.84 -14.62
CA PHE A 129 -11.18 9.11 -13.31
C PHE A 129 -10.11 9.74 -12.42
N LYS A 130 -10.56 10.45 -11.40
CA LYS A 130 -9.70 11.02 -10.37
C LYS A 130 -10.00 10.41 -9.02
N ILE A 131 -8.96 10.29 -8.20
CA ILE A 131 -9.07 9.98 -6.78
C ILE A 131 -8.44 11.13 -6.00
N ILE A 132 -9.21 11.72 -5.08
CA ILE A 132 -8.73 12.74 -4.15
C ILE A 132 -8.59 12.07 -2.80
N THR A 133 -7.37 12.04 -2.25
CA THR A 133 -7.11 11.44 -0.94
C THR A 133 -7.48 12.38 0.20
N ILE A 134 -7.50 11.87 1.43
CA ILE A 134 -7.71 12.69 2.65
C ILE A 134 -6.67 13.79 2.83
N HIS A 135 -5.50 13.67 2.18
CA HIS A 135 -4.42 14.64 2.22
C HIS A 135 -4.47 15.60 1.02
N ASP A 136 -5.61 15.69 0.33
CA ASP A 136 -5.83 16.50 -0.87
C ASP A 136 -4.84 16.18 -2.01
N VAL A 137 -4.38 14.93 -2.10
CA VAL A 137 -3.54 14.47 -3.22
C VAL A 137 -4.43 13.95 -4.33
N HIS A 138 -4.30 14.54 -5.51
CA HIS A 138 -5.14 14.22 -6.67
C HIS A 138 -4.41 13.23 -7.58
N TYR A 139 -4.99 12.05 -7.75
CA TYR A 139 -4.53 11.02 -8.66
C TYR A 139 -5.42 10.99 -9.90
N TYR A 140 -4.84 11.24 -11.08
CA TYR A 140 -5.52 11.06 -12.35
C TYR A 140 -5.10 9.73 -12.97
N ILE A 141 -6.09 8.91 -13.31
CA ILE A 141 -5.90 7.57 -13.87
C ILE A 141 -6.77 7.44 -15.10
N GLN A 142 -6.19 6.94 -16.19
CA GLN A 142 -6.89 6.65 -17.43
C GLN A 142 -6.99 5.13 -17.62
N THR A 143 -8.17 4.67 -18.03
CA THR A 143 -8.49 3.27 -18.35
C THR A 143 -8.49 3.02 -19.86
N GLY A 144 -8.45 1.75 -20.26
CA GLY A 144 -8.52 1.37 -21.68
C GLY A 144 -9.91 1.53 -22.27
N SER A 145 -10.96 1.54 -21.45
CA SER A 145 -12.35 1.66 -21.89
C SER A 145 -13.25 2.37 -20.86
N PRO A 146 -14.40 2.94 -21.30
CA PRO A 146 -15.39 3.51 -20.39
C PRO A 146 -15.95 2.50 -19.38
N ALA A 147 -16.08 1.23 -19.78
CA ALA A 147 -16.57 0.15 -18.91
C ALA A 147 -15.58 -0.17 -17.78
N GLU A 148 -14.27 -0.10 -18.05
CA GLU A 148 -13.24 -0.31 -17.04
C GLU A 148 -13.16 0.84 -16.01
N ARG A 149 -13.56 2.05 -16.43
CA ARG A 149 -13.66 3.25 -15.59
C ARG A 149 -14.84 3.20 -14.62
N SER A 150 -15.95 2.56 -15.04
CA SER A 150 -17.25 2.60 -14.34
C SER A 150 -17.33 1.61 -13.18
#